data_AF-A0A4Q5U5B6-F1
#
_entry.id   AF-A0A4Q5U5B6-F1
#
_cell.length_a   1.000
_cell.length_b   1.000
_cell.length_c   1.000
_cell.angle_alpha   90.00
_cell.angle_beta   90.00
_cell.angle_gamma   90.00
#
_symmetry.space_group_name_H-M   'P 1'
#
loop_
_entity.id
_entity.type
_entity.pdbx_description
1 polymer ?
#
loop_
_entity_poly.entity_id
_entity_poly.type
_entity_poly.pdbx_seq_one_letter_code
_entity_poly.pdbx_strand_id
1 'polypeptide(L)'
;MDPIFKGKAKTTNTMSDEQKAARLEVIRLRAEEIKATDKSTLTRSERKSMKKELKEMNREAKAMRGGVYLSVGAIIIIILLLILIL
;
A
#
# COMPACT_ATOMS: atom_id res chain seq x y z
N MET A 1 -23.18 39.74 9.10
CA MET A 1 -22.39 39.65 7.85
C MET A 1 -21.39 38.54 8.07
N ASP A 2 -21.75 37.34 7.62
CA ASP A 2 -20.99 36.11 7.84
C ASP A 2 -19.72 36.04 6.97
N PRO A 3 -18.67 35.33 7.43
CA PRO A 3 -17.36 35.38 6.82
C PRO A 3 -17.26 34.56 5.53
N ILE A 4 -16.63 35.16 4.52
CA ILE A 4 -16.33 34.58 3.21
C ILE A 4 -15.21 33.53 3.39
N PHE A 5 -15.58 32.26 3.54
CA PHE A 5 -14.64 31.15 3.47
C PHE A 5 -14.22 30.93 2.01
N LYS A 6 -13.01 31.41 1.65
CA LYS A 6 -12.42 31.30 0.32
C LYS A 6 -11.53 30.05 0.22
N GLY A 7 -11.99 29.07 -0.55
CA GLY A 7 -11.15 28.37 -1.53
C GLY A 7 -10.23 27.23 -1.06
N LYS A 8 -10.69 26.00 -1.34
CA LYS A 8 -9.91 24.83 -1.79
C LYS A 8 -8.76 24.38 -0.88
N ALA A 9 -9.08 23.52 0.08
CA ALA A 9 -8.11 22.56 0.63
C ALA A 9 -7.57 21.68 -0.52
N LYS A 10 -6.35 21.96 -0.98
CA LYS A 10 -5.52 20.92 -1.60
C LYS A 10 -5.04 20.04 -0.46
N THR A 11 -5.83 19.01 -0.13
CA THR A 11 -5.38 17.96 0.79
C THR A 11 -4.27 17.19 0.08
N THR A 12 -3.03 17.61 0.30
CA THR A 12 -1.85 16.80 0.04
C THR A 12 -2.04 15.50 0.81
N ASN A 13 -2.22 14.40 0.09
CA ASN A 13 -2.42 13.05 0.61
C ASN A 13 -1.13 12.49 1.24
N THR A 14 -0.54 13.27 2.15
CA THR A 14 0.69 12.94 2.87
C THR A 14 0.25 12.43 4.23
N MET A 15 0.38 11.12 4.45
CA MET A 15 0.16 10.50 5.76
C MET A 15 1.00 11.23 6.81
N SER A 16 0.42 11.51 7.98
CA SER A 16 1.17 11.94 9.17
C SER A 16 2.20 10.87 9.54
N ASP A 17 3.29 11.25 10.21
CA ASP A 17 4.33 10.30 10.61
C ASP A 17 3.79 9.23 11.58
N GLU A 18 2.79 9.57 12.40
CA GLU A 18 2.05 8.63 13.24
C GLU A 18 1.28 7.60 12.41
N GLN A 19 0.66 8.02 11.30
CA GLN A 19 -0.06 7.14 10.40
C GLN A 19 0.89 6.21 9.63
N LYS A 20 2.07 6.71 9.23
CA LYS A 20 3.12 5.89 8.62
C LYS A 20 3.64 4.85 9.60
N ALA A 21 3.86 5.23 10.87
CA ALA A 21 4.32 4.32 11.91
C ALA A 21 3.30 3.20 12.16
N ALA A 22 2.03 3.55 12.33
CA ALA A 22 0.94 2.57 12.48
C ALA A 22 0.84 1.64 11.27
N ARG A 23 0.97 2.17 10.05
CA ARG A 23 0.92 1.36 8.82
C ARG A 23 2.13 0.43 8.70
N LEU A 24 3.32 0.88 9.09
CA LEU A 24 4.52 0.06 9.09
C LEU A 24 4.44 -1.09 10.11
N GLU A 25 3.81 -0.85 11.25
CA GLU A 25 3.54 -1.88 12.26
C GLU A 25 2.59 -2.96 11.72
N VAL A 26 1.51 -2.57 11.04
CA VAL A 26 0.59 -3.51 10.38
C VAL A 26 1.32 -4.36 9.34
N ILE A 27 2.16 -3.73 8.49
CA ILE A 27 2.99 -4.44 7.50
C ILE A 27 3.93 -5.44 8.20
N ARG A 28 4.56 -5.04 9.31
CA ARG A 28 5.45 -5.90 10.09
C ARG A 28 4.72 -7.13 10.63
N LEU A 29 3.57 -6.94 11.28
CA LEU A 29 2.77 -8.04 11.86
C LEU A 29 2.35 -9.03 10.77
N ARG A 30 1.85 -8.54 9.63
CA ARG A 30 1.45 -9.39 8.52
C ARG A 30 2.62 -10.14 7.88
N ALA A 31 3.79 -9.49 7.77
CA ALA A 31 4.99 -10.16 7.28
C ALA A 31 5.46 -11.29 8.22
N GLU A 32 5.34 -11.11 9.54
CA GLU A 32 5.63 -12.16 10.52
C GLU A 32 4.64 -13.31 10.43
N GLU A 33 3.35 -13.04 10.24
CA GLU A 33 2.32 -14.06 10.02
C GLU A 33 2.61 -14.87 8.75
N ILE A 34 2.90 -14.21 7.63
CA ILE A 34 3.26 -14.88 6.37
C ILE A 34 4.54 -15.71 6.54
N LYS A 35 5.51 -15.25 7.35
CA LYS A 35 6.75 -15.98 7.63
C LYS A 35 6.49 -17.22 8.50
N ALA A 36 5.61 -17.12 9.48
CA ALA A 36 5.24 -18.20 10.39
C ALA A 36 4.29 -19.23 9.76
N THR A 37 3.61 -18.88 8.66
CA THR A 37 2.73 -19.80 7.93
C THR A 37 3.53 -20.99 7.39
N ASP A 38 3.11 -22.21 7.72
CA ASP A 38 3.63 -23.41 7.07
C ASP A 38 3.20 -23.45 5.59
N LYS A 39 4.18 -23.33 4.69
CA LYS A 39 3.94 -23.25 3.24
C LYS A 39 3.98 -24.61 2.56
N SER A 40 4.28 -25.68 3.30
CA SER A 40 4.37 -27.04 2.76
C SER A 40 3.01 -27.56 2.31
N THR A 41 1.95 -27.12 3.00
CA THR A 41 0.54 -27.47 2.74
C THR A 41 -0.11 -26.62 1.63
N LEU A 42 0.57 -25.56 1.18
CA LEU A 42 0.03 -24.62 0.21
C LEU A 42 0.26 -25.07 -1.24
N THR A 43 -0.77 -24.88 -2.06
CA THR A 43 -0.67 -25.04 -3.51
C THR A 43 0.33 -24.04 -4.11
N ARG A 44 0.76 -24.29 -5.34
CA ARG A 44 1.65 -23.36 -6.05
C ARG A 44 1.02 -21.96 -6.22
N SER A 45 -0.30 -21.90 -6.43
CA SER A 45 -1.03 -20.64 -6.59
C SER A 45 -1.05 -19.83 -5.29
N GLU A 46 -1.36 -20.46 -4.16
CA GLU A 46 -1.39 -19.81 -2.85
C GLU A 46 0.00 -19.30 -2.44
N ARG A 47 1.05 -20.10 -2.65
CA ARG A 47 2.43 -19.66 -2.42
C ARG A 47 2.80 -18.46 -3.29
N LYS A 48 2.32 -18.39 -4.53
CA LYS A 48 2.54 -17.26 -5.43
C LYS A 48 1.78 -16.02 -4.94
N SER A 49 0.56 -16.19 -4.45
CA SER A 49 -0.25 -15.11 -3.86
C SER A 49 0.44 -14.52 -2.62
N MET A 50 0.86 -15.35 -1.67
CA MET A 50 1.58 -14.88 -0.47
C MET A 50 2.89 -14.15 -0.81
N LYS A 51 3.62 -14.62 -1.82
CA LYS A 51 4.84 -13.94 -2.30
C LYS A 51 4.52 -12.57 -2.93
N LYS A 52 3.38 -12.45 -3.61
CA LYS A 52 2.93 -11.20 -4.22
C LYS A 52 2.54 -10.21 -3.13
N GLU A 53 1.75 -10.63 -2.15
CA GLU A 53 1.37 -9.85 -0.97
C GLU A 53 2.61 -9.33 -0.22
N LEU A 54 3.57 -10.20 0.08
CA LEU A 54 4.78 -9.81 0.80
C LEU A 54 5.66 -8.83 -0.01
N LYS A 55 5.69 -8.96 -1.35
CA LYS A 55 6.38 -7.99 -2.23
C LYS A 55 5.67 -6.63 -2.26
N GLU A 56 4.34 -6.61 -2.28
CA GLU A 56 3.55 -5.38 -2.27
C GLU A 56 3.72 -4.63 -0.94
N MET A 57 3.62 -5.32 0.19
CA MET A 57 3.88 -4.73 1.51
C MET A 57 5.30 -4.15 1.64
N ASN A 58 6.30 -4.84 1.09
CA ASN A 58 7.69 -4.35 1.09
C ASN A 58 7.84 -3.09 0.23
N ARG A 59 7.16 -3.00 -0.92
CA ARG A 59 7.14 -1.79 -1.75
C ARG A 59 6.47 -0.63 -1.00
N GLU A 60 5.37 -0.90 -0.32
CA GLU A 60 4.66 0.08 0.48
C GLU A 60 5.55 0.63 1.62
N ALA A 61 6.20 -0.25 2.39
CA ALA A 61 7.12 0.14 3.46
C ALA A 61 8.33 0.96 2.94
N LYS A 62 8.88 0.61 1.77
CA LYS A 62 9.99 1.35 1.14
C LYS A 62 9.56 2.75 0.67
N ALA A 63 8.35 2.89 0.16
CA ALA A 63 7.80 4.19 -0.22
C ALA A 63 7.68 5.12 1.00
N MET A 64 7.34 4.59 2.18
CA MET A 64 7.25 5.38 3.42
C MET A 64 8.60 5.92 3.94
N ARG A 65 9.72 5.24 3.64
CA ARG A 65 11.07 5.57 4.14
C ARG A 65 11.87 6.58 3.29
N GLY A 66 11.25 7.19 2.28
CA GLY A 66 11.92 8.17 1.41
C GLY A 66 12.03 7.76 -0.06
N GLY A 67 11.34 6.71 -0.48
CA GLY A 67 11.10 6.44 -1.91
C GLY A 67 9.98 7.31 -2.46
N VAL A 68 9.94 7.49 -3.78
CA VAL A 68 8.79 8.13 -4.46
C VAL A 68 7.53 7.32 -4.12
N TYR A 69 6.59 7.93 -3.41
CA TYR A 69 5.26 7.37 -3.15
C TYR A 69 4.46 7.41 -4.45
N LEU A 70 4.63 6.41 -5.32
CA LEU A 70 3.53 6.05 -6.20
C LEU A 70 2.46 5.51 -5.27
N SER A 71 1.43 6.32 -5.04
CA SER A 71 0.18 5.88 -4.42
C SER A 71 -0.15 4.47 -4.90
N VAL A 72 -0.51 3.56 -4.00
CA VAL A 72 -1.04 2.24 -4.38
C VAL A 72 -2.16 2.38 -5.42
N GLY A 73 -2.91 3.50 -5.36
CA GLY A 73 -3.89 3.89 -6.36
C GLY A 73 -3.31 4.16 -7.76
N ALA A 74 -2.09 4.68 -7.89
CA ALA A 74 -1.47 4.93 -9.19
C ALA A 74 -1.10 3.62 -9.93
N ILE A 75 -0.57 2.62 -9.21
CA ILE A 75 -0.30 1.29 -9.79
C ILE A 75 -1.61 0.56 -10.13
N ILE A 76 -2.63 0.64 -9.28
CA ILE A 76 -3.97 0.09 -9.57
C ILE A 76 -4.58 0.78 -10.80
N ILE A 77 -4.49 2.09 -10.92
CA ILE A 77 -4.96 2.85 -12.10
C ILE A 77 -4.25 2.39 -13.37
N ILE A 78 -2.93 2.21 -13.35
CA ILE A 78 -2.18 1.71 -14.50
C ILE A 78 -2.66 0.31 -14.90
N ILE A 79 -2.86 -0.58 -13.93
CA ILE A 79 -3.36 -1.94 -14.19
C ILE A 79 -4.79 -1.91 -14.74
N LEU A 80 -5.68 -1.06 -14.22
CA LEU A 80 -7.05 -0.90 -14.72
C LEU A 80 -7.07 -0.34 -16.15
N LEU A 81 -6.20 0.60 -16.48
CA LEU A 81 -6.07 1.14 -17.84
C LEU A 81 -5.60 0.08 -18.84
N LEU A 82 -4.69 -0.81 -18.44
CA LEU A 82 -4.25 -1.93 -19.29
C LEU A 82 -5.38 -2.94 -19.53
N ILE A 83 -6.29 -3.15 -18.58
CA ILE A 83 -7.46 -4.01 -18.73
C ILE A 83 -8.55 -3.36 -19.59
N LEU A 84 -8.69 -2.03 -19.58
CA LEU A 84 -9.66 -1.31 -20.42
C LEU A 84 -9.25 -1.22 -21.91
N ILE A 85 -7.95 -1.29 -22.19
CA ILE A 85 -7.39 -1.16 -23.55
C ILE A 85 -7.23 -2.53 -24.23
N LEU A 86 -7.07 -3.60 -23.46
CA LEU A 86 -6.96 -4.98 -23.94
C LEU A 86 -8.35 -5.61 -24.18
#